data_AF-A0A6L6X5E9-F1
#
_entry.id   AF-A0A6L6X5E9-F1
#
_cell.length_a   1.000
_cell.length_b   1.000
_cell.length_c   1.000
_cell.angle_alpha   90.00
_cell.angle_beta   90.00
_cell.angle_gamma   90.00
#
_symmetry.space_group_name_H-M   'P 1'
#
loop_
_entity.id
_entity.type
_entity.pdbx_description
1 polymer ?
#
loop_
_entity_poly.entity_id
_entity_poly.type
_entity_poly.pdbx_seq_one_letter_code
_entity_poly.pdbx_strand_id
1 'polypeptide(L)'
;MRDAIARALVWVLSLLSRAPRVEPGRHTAKFFTSRPTSVSEAPSDPDPAAAWRTPWQTPSAETVREIFEQRPELPYLQREQWRAAAFAELGVDYDHPTTNITPVRRVTA
;
A
#
# COMPACT_ATOMS: atom_id res chain seq x y z
N MET A 1 -2.79 11.99 46.91
CA MET A 1 -3.44 12.75 45.80
C MET A 1 -3.47 11.96 44.50
N ARG A 2 -2.33 11.40 44.04
CA ARG A 2 -2.23 10.61 42.80
C ARG A 2 -3.13 9.36 42.78
N ASP A 3 -3.27 8.67 43.93
CA ASP A 3 -4.11 7.47 44.02
C ASP A 3 -5.61 7.76 43.91
N ALA A 4 -6.05 8.94 44.34
CA ALA A 4 -7.45 9.35 44.22
C ALA A 4 -7.81 9.64 42.76
N ILE A 5 -6.88 10.28 42.02
CA ILE A 5 -7.01 10.53 40.58
C ILE A 5 -7.03 9.20 39.81
N ALA A 6 -6.12 8.28 40.11
CA ALA A 6 -6.08 6.97 39.48
C ALA A 6 -7.37 6.18 39.72
N ARG A 7 -7.89 6.16 40.96
CA ARG A 7 -9.16 5.51 41.27
C ARG A 7 -10.34 6.15 40.55
N ALA A 8 -10.39 7.49 40.49
CA ALA A 8 -11.45 8.19 39.78
C ALA A 8 -11.44 7.88 38.28
N LEU A 9 -10.26 7.87 37.65
CA LEU A 9 -10.12 7.55 36.22
C LEU A 9 -10.51 6.10 35.91
N VAL A 10 -10.09 5.14 36.74
CA VAL A 10 -10.50 3.73 36.59
C VAL A 10 -12.02 3.59 36.72
N TRP A 11 -12.63 4.31 37.67
CA TRP A 11 -14.09 4.29 37.85
C TRP A 11 -14.84 4.84 36.64
N VAL A 12 -14.40 5.99 36.12
CA VAL A 12 -14.99 6.63 34.94
C VAL A 12 -14.84 5.75 33.69
N LEU A 13 -13.66 5.17 33.48
CA LEU A 13 -13.41 4.26 32.34
C LEU A 13 -14.23 2.96 32.41
N SER A 14 -14.50 2.47 33.63
CA SER A 14 -15.35 1.29 33.86
C SER A 14 -16.83 1.56 33.54
N LEU A 15 -17.30 2.81 33.70
CA LEU A 15 -18.65 3.22 33.29
C LEU A 15 -18.78 3.33 31.76
N LEU A 16 -17.73 3.80 31.08
CA LEU A 16 -17.71 3.97 29.62
C LEU A 16 -17.60 2.65 28.85
N SER A 17 -16.97 1.64 29.43
CA SER A 17 -16.77 0.33 28.78
C SER A 17 -17.98 -0.61 28.90
N ARG A 18 -19.06 -0.16 29.56
CA ARG A 18 -20.28 -0.95 29.82
C ARG A 18 -21.42 -0.67 28.85
N ALA A 19 -21.13 -0.31 27.61
CA ALA A 19 -22.04 -0.67 26.52
C ALA A 19 -21.77 -2.15 26.22
N PRO A 20 -22.71 -3.08 26.45
CA PRO A 20 -22.52 -4.46 26.04
C PRO A 20 -22.31 -4.44 24.52
N ARG A 21 -21.08 -4.74 24.06
CA ARG A 21 -20.84 -4.93 22.64
C ARG A 21 -21.62 -6.18 22.24
N VAL A 22 -22.77 -5.96 21.62
CA VAL A 22 -23.64 -7.00 21.05
C VAL A 22 -22.88 -7.83 20.01
N GLU A 23 -21.82 -7.26 19.43
CA GLU A 23 -21.05 -7.90 18.38
C GLU A 23 -19.61 -8.22 18.81
N PRO A 24 -19.09 -9.42 18.46
CA PRO A 24 -17.67 -9.73 18.58
C PRO A 24 -16.81 -8.68 17.89
N GLY A 25 -15.74 -8.24 18.53
CA GLY A 25 -14.82 -7.29 17.91
C GLY A 25 -14.22 -7.86 16.62
N ARG A 26 -13.94 -6.99 15.65
CA ARG A 26 -13.36 -7.36 14.33
C ARG A 26 -12.03 -8.11 14.40
N HIS A 27 -11.38 -8.10 15.57
CA HIS A 27 -10.12 -8.81 15.84
C HIS A 27 -10.30 -10.06 16.71
N THR A 28 -11.54 -10.40 17.08
CA THR A 28 -11.84 -11.58 17.89
C THR A 28 -11.91 -12.81 17.00
N ALA A 29 -11.37 -13.95 17.44
CA ALA A 29 -11.41 -15.22 16.71
C ALA A 29 -12.83 -15.61 16.23
N LYS A 30 -13.87 -15.26 17.01
CA LYS A 30 -15.29 -15.45 16.67
C LYS A 30 -15.72 -14.74 15.37
N PHE A 31 -15.13 -13.59 15.06
CA PHE A 31 -15.40 -12.83 13.83
C PHE A 31 -14.78 -13.51 12.60
N PHE A 32 -13.63 -14.17 12.79
CA PHE A 32 -12.98 -14.92 11.71
C PHE A 32 -13.68 -16.25 11.40
N THR A 33 -14.19 -16.95 12.42
CA THR A 33 -14.94 -18.21 12.23
C THR A 33 -16.34 -18.02 11.67
N SER A 34 -16.96 -16.85 11.85
CA SER A 34 -18.28 -16.53 11.29
C SER A 34 -18.24 -15.99 9.86
N ARG A 35 -17.04 -15.72 9.31
CA ARG A 35 -16.90 -15.32 7.92
C ARG A 35 -17.11 -16.53 7.02
N PRO A 36 -18.17 -16.59 6.19
CA PRO A 36 -18.27 -17.64 5.19
C PRO A 36 -17.11 -17.45 4.22
N THR A 37 -16.30 -18.50 4.07
CA THR A 37 -15.35 -18.62 2.96
C THR A 37 -16.17 -18.60 1.68
N SER A 38 -16.24 -17.44 1.04
CA SER A 38 -16.80 -17.31 -0.29
C SER A 38 -15.94 -18.19 -1.21
N VAL A 39 -16.46 -19.37 -1.52
CA VAL A 39 -15.92 -20.23 -2.57
C VAL A 39 -15.96 -19.41 -3.85
N SER A 40 -14.78 -19.07 -4.34
CA SER A 40 -14.60 -18.23 -5.52
C SER A 40 -15.04 -19.01 -6.76
N GLU A 41 -16.25 -18.72 -7.24
CA GLU A 41 -16.65 -19.07 -8.60
C GLU A 41 -15.78 -18.27 -9.58
N ALA A 42 -15.22 -18.93 -10.59
CA ALA A 42 -14.23 -18.36 -11.49
C ALA A 42 -14.83 -17.22 -12.34
N PRO A 43 -14.31 -15.98 -12.28
CA PRO A 43 -14.84 -14.89 -13.10
C PRO A 43 -14.40 -15.04 -14.56
N SER A 44 -15.36 -15.01 -15.49
CA SER A 44 -15.12 -14.98 -16.95
C SER A 44 -14.91 -13.56 -17.51
N ASP A 45 -14.60 -12.58 -16.66
CA ASP A 45 -14.20 -11.23 -17.09
C ASP A 45 -13.19 -10.66 -16.07
N PRO A 46 -12.23 -9.81 -16.49
CA PRO A 46 -11.31 -9.18 -15.56
C PRO A 46 -12.10 -8.22 -14.66
N ASP A 47 -12.38 -8.65 -13.44
CA ASP A 47 -12.99 -7.82 -12.41
C ASP A 47 -12.05 -6.62 -12.11
N PRO A 48 -12.48 -5.37 -12.39
CA PRO A 48 -11.66 -4.20 -12.09
C PRO A 48 -11.33 -4.08 -10.60
N ALA A 49 -12.15 -4.65 -9.71
CA ALA A 49 -11.87 -4.70 -8.28
C ALA A 49 -10.80 -5.73 -7.89
N ALA A 50 -10.41 -6.65 -8.80
CA ALA A 50 -9.29 -7.56 -8.57
C ALA A 50 -7.96 -6.79 -8.53
N ALA A 51 -7.80 -5.74 -9.35
CA ALA A 51 -6.59 -4.91 -9.35
C ALA A 51 -6.31 -4.26 -7.98
N TRP A 52 -7.36 -3.92 -7.22
CA TRP A 52 -7.27 -3.32 -5.88
C TRP A 52 -7.03 -4.35 -4.77
N ARG A 53 -7.23 -5.64 -5.05
CA ARG A 53 -7.01 -6.75 -4.11
C ARG A 53 -5.65 -7.39 -4.29
N THR A 54 -5.06 -7.26 -5.47
CA THR A 54 -3.71 -7.74 -5.76
C THR A 54 -2.70 -6.93 -4.96
N PRO A 55 -1.80 -7.58 -4.19
CA PRO A 55 -0.69 -6.91 -3.55
C PRO A 55 0.12 -6.14 -4.61
N TRP A 56 0.55 -4.92 -4.25
CA TRP A 56 1.35 -4.11 -5.16
C TRP A 56 2.61 -4.89 -5.57
N GLN A 57 2.79 -5.05 -6.88
CA GLN A 57 3.95 -5.74 -7.43
C GLN A 57 5.12 -4.74 -7.48
N THR A 58 5.80 -4.54 -6.34
CA THR A 58 7.05 -3.78 -6.31
C THR A 58 8.25 -4.67 -6.57
N PRO A 59 9.28 -4.21 -7.31
CA PRO A 59 10.55 -4.92 -7.36
C PRO A 59 11.17 -5.02 -5.96
N SER A 60 11.97 -6.07 -5.75
CA SER A 60 12.67 -6.25 -4.47
C SER A 60 13.75 -5.16 -4.27
N ALA A 61 14.09 -4.86 -3.01
CA ALA A 61 15.15 -3.91 -2.70
C ALA A 61 16.52 -4.32 -3.29
N GLU A 62 16.78 -5.63 -3.40
CA GLU A 62 17.99 -6.16 -4.03
C GLU A 62 18.04 -5.85 -5.52
N THR A 63 16.92 -6.09 -6.23
CA THR A 63 16.77 -5.76 -7.65
C THR A 63 16.96 -4.27 -7.90
N VAL A 64 16.34 -3.42 -7.07
CA VAL A 64 16.50 -1.97 -7.16
C VAL A 64 17.97 -1.59 -7.02
N ARG A 65 18.68 -2.14 -6.03
CA ARG A 65 20.09 -1.84 -5.80
C ARG A 65 20.97 -2.27 -6.97
N GLU A 66 20.73 -3.45 -7.52
CA GLU A 66 21.48 -3.94 -8.70
C GLU A 66 21.36 -2.97 -9.88
N ILE A 67 20.17 -2.45 -10.15
CA ILE A 67 19.95 -1.42 -11.18
C ILE A 67 20.82 -0.19 -10.89
N PHE A 68 20.85 0.31 -9.66
CA PHE A 68 21.66 1.48 -9.35
C PHE A 68 23.18 1.26 -9.52
N GLU A 69 23.65 0.01 -9.35
CA GLU A 69 25.07 -0.38 -9.36
C GLU A 69 25.58 -0.93 -10.71
N GLN A 70 24.71 -1.29 -11.65
CA GLN A 70 25.09 -2.06 -12.85
C GLN A 70 25.94 -1.28 -13.88
N ARG A 71 25.82 0.06 -13.92
CA ARG A 71 26.42 0.91 -14.96
C ARG A 71 27.20 2.11 -14.42
N PRO A 72 28.19 1.94 -13.51
CA PRO A 72 28.92 3.06 -12.92
C PRO A 72 29.76 3.82 -13.95
N GLU A 73 30.14 3.17 -15.06
CA GLU A 73 30.98 3.69 -16.13
C GLU A 73 30.32 4.77 -16.99
N LEU A 74 28.99 4.79 -17.05
CA LEU A 74 28.27 5.72 -17.90
C LEU A 74 28.29 7.15 -17.29
N PRO A 75 28.31 8.20 -18.15
CA PRO A 75 28.06 9.57 -17.71
C PRO A 75 26.71 9.71 -17.00
N TYR A 76 26.61 10.68 -16.08
CA TYR A 76 25.43 10.86 -15.22
C TYR A 76 24.08 10.80 -15.97
N LEU A 77 23.93 11.58 -17.03
CA LEU A 77 22.68 11.62 -17.81
C LEU A 77 22.35 10.28 -18.48
N GLN A 78 23.37 9.58 -19.01
CA GLN A 78 23.17 8.29 -19.66
C GLN A 78 22.86 7.19 -18.65
N ARG A 79 23.50 7.23 -17.47
CA ARG A 79 23.14 6.33 -16.35
C ARG A 79 21.67 6.44 -16.04
N GLU A 80 21.15 7.66 -15.99
CA GLU A 80 19.78 7.78 -15.55
C GLU A 80 18.74 7.52 -16.63
N GLN A 81 19.06 7.77 -17.90
CA GLN A 81 18.29 7.23 -19.03
C GLN A 81 18.22 5.69 -18.95
N TRP A 82 19.35 5.07 -18.68
CA TRP A 82 19.45 3.61 -18.56
C TRP A 82 18.65 3.10 -17.36
N ARG A 83 18.71 3.76 -16.19
CA ARG A 83 17.89 3.42 -15.01
C ARG A 83 16.41 3.55 -15.29
N ALA A 84 15.99 4.65 -15.93
CA ALA A 84 14.59 4.85 -16.31
C ALA A 84 14.08 3.73 -17.23
N ALA A 85 14.88 3.30 -18.19
CA ALA A 85 14.55 2.16 -19.04
C ALA A 85 14.43 0.85 -18.22
N ALA A 86 15.39 0.57 -17.33
CA ALA A 86 15.37 -0.61 -16.48
C ALA A 86 14.15 -0.66 -15.55
N PHE A 87 13.73 0.47 -14.98
CA PHE A 87 12.52 0.54 -14.16
C PHE A 87 11.23 0.41 -14.99
N ALA A 88 11.21 0.97 -16.21
CA ALA A 88 10.07 0.82 -17.12
C ALA A 88 9.82 -0.64 -17.52
N GLU A 89 10.88 -1.45 -17.71
CA GLU A 89 10.76 -2.90 -17.94
C GLU A 89 10.14 -3.64 -16.74
N LEU A 90 10.30 -3.10 -15.53
CA LEU A 90 9.68 -3.62 -14.31
C LEU A 90 8.26 -3.07 -14.09
N GLY A 91 7.74 -2.26 -15.01
CA GLY A 91 6.44 -1.59 -14.86
C GLY A 91 6.42 -0.54 -13.76
N VAL A 92 7.59 -0.06 -13.32
CA VAL A 92 7.74 1.01 -12.34
C VAL A 92 7.93 2.33 -13.06
N ASP A 93 7.06 3.28 -12.77
CA ASP A 93 7.22 4.65 -13.23
C ASP A 93 8.35 5.31 -12.45
N TYR A 94 9.50 5.47 -13.10
CA TYR A 94 10.69 6.06 -12.51
C TYR A 94 10.75 7.54 -12.91
N ASP A 95 10.47 8.40 -11.94
CA ASP A 95 10.46 9.85 -12.09
C ASP A 95 11.89 10.40 -12.21
N HIS A 96 12.45 10.22 -13.40
CA HIS A 96 13.60 10.99 -13.83
C HIS A 96 13.22 11.83 -15.05
N PRO A 97 13.58 13.12 -15.09
CA PRO A 97 13.27 14.02 -16.20
C PRO A 97 14.14 13.69 -17.43
N THR A 98 13.98 12.51 -18.01
CA THR A 98 14.66 12.10 -19.24
C THR A 98 13.79 12.16 -20.47
N THR A 99 12.47 12.26 -20.28
CA THR A 99 11.55 12.60 -21.35
C THR A 99 10.75 13.80 -20.88
N ASN A 100 10.70 14.85 -21.69
CA ASN A 100 9.77 15.96 -21.47
C ASN A 100 8.34 15.43 -21.71
N ILE A 101 7.79 14.71 -20.73
CA ILE A 101 6.39 14.25 -20.70
C ILE A 101 5.50 15.38 -20.19
N THR A 102 5.75 16.63 -20.63
CA THR A 102 4.73 17.66 -20.50
C THR A 102 3.46 17.10 -21.14
N PRO A 103 2.35 16.93 -20.41
CA PRO A 103 1.11 16.53 -21.03
C PRO A 103 0.79 17.61 -22.07
N VAL A 104 0.65 17.21 -23.34
CA VAL A 104 0.14 18.06 -24.42
C VAL A 104 -1.36 18.29 -24.17
N ARG A 105 -1.72 18.83 -22.99
CA ARG A 105 -3.05 19.35 -22.77
C ARG A 105 -3.04 20.75 -23.39
N ARG A 106 -3.38 20.82 -24.68
CA ARG A 106 -3.79 22.08 -25.29
C ARG A 106 -4.97 22.60 -24.48
N VAL A 107 -4.73 23.59 -23.64
CA VAL A 107 -5.79 24.47 -23.16
C VAL A 107 -6.07 25.40 -24.33
N THR A 108 -7.09 25.04 -25.12
CA THR A 108 -7.71 25.98 -26.05
C THR A 108 -8.34 27.10 -25.23
N ALA A 109 -7.91 28.33 -25.49
CA ALA A 109 -8.52 29.56 -25.00
C ALA A 109 -9.95 29.74 -25.54
#